data_AF-H1S5B2-F1
#
_entry.id   AF-H1S5B2-F1
#
_cell.length_a   1.000
_cell.length_b   1.000
_cell.length_c   1.000
_cell.angle_alpha   90.00
_cell.angle_beta   90.00
_cell.angle_gamma   90.00
#
_symmetry.space_group_name_H-M   'P 1'
#
loop_
_entity.id
_entity.type
_entity.pdbx_description
1 polymer ?
#
loop_
_entity_poly.entity_id
_entity_poly.type
_entity_poly.pdbx_seq_one_letter_code
_entity_poly.pdbx_strand_id
1 'polypeptide(L)' 'MNDLGADSLDTVELVMALEDEFGMEIPDEEAEKITTVQQAIDYATAHVKA' A
#
# COMPACT_ATOMS: atom_id res chain seq x y z
N MET A 1 -2.66 -5.01 -17.58
CA MET A 1 -2.40 -6.17 -16.71
C MET A 1 -1.96 -5.59 -15.39
N ASN A 2 -2.69 -5.82 -14.30
CA ASN A 2 -2.41 -5.26 -12.98
C ASN A 2 -0.91 -5.33 -12.70
N ASP A 3 -0.28 -4.18 -12.49
CA ASP A 3 1.19 -4.03 -12.43
C ASP A 3 1.82 -4.91 -11.35
N LEU A 4 1.05 -5.22 -10.30
CA LEU A 4 1.48 -6.11 -9.22
C LEU A 4 1.25 -7.60 -9.48
N GLY A 5 0.34 -7.99 -10.40
CA GLY A 5 -0.04 -9.40 -10.58
C GLY A 5 -0.48 -10.12 -9.28
N ALA A 6 -0.69 -9.33 -8.23
CA ALA A 6 -0.88 -9.73 -6.85
C ALA A 6 -2.25 -10.35 -6.70
N ASP A 7 -2.29 -11.61 -6.27
CA ASP A 7 -3.53 -12.21 -5.80
C ASP A 7 -3.96 -11.46 -4.52
N SER A 8 -5.22 -11.56 -4.10
CA SER A 8 -5.76 -10.73 -2.99
C SER A 8 -5.00 -10.82 -1.65
N LEU A 9 -4.09 -11.80 -1.50
CA LEU A 9 -3.19 -11.96 -0.36
C LEU A 9 -1.89 -11.14 -0.48
N ASP A 10 -1.34 -11.01 -1.68
CA ASP A 10 -0.09 -10.29 -1.94
C ASP A 10 -0.27 -8.77 -1.68
N THR A 11 -1.47 -8.24 -1.92
CA THR A 11 -1.81 -6.85 -1.59
C THR A 11 -1.85 -6.60 -0.08
N VAL A 12 -2.29 -7.59 0.71
CA VAL A 12 -2.36 -7.48 2.17
C VAL A 12 -0.96 -7.47 2.78
N GLU A 13 -0.07 -8.36 2.31
CA GLU A 13 1.34 -8.37 2.76
C GLU A 13 2.06 -7.07 2.39
N LEU A 14 1.82 -6.51 1.20
CA LEU A 14 2.43 -5.25 0.78
C LEU A 14 2.01 -4.09 1.69
N VAL A 15 0.72 -4.00 2.01
CA VAL A 15 0.18 -2.94 2.87
C VAL A 15 0.74 -3.07 4.29
N MET A 16 0.75 -4.26 4.87
CA MET A 16 1.36 -4.50 6.19
C MET A 16 2.85 -4.14 6.22
N ALA A 17 3.60 -4.46 5.17
CA ALA A 17 5.01 -4.10 5.10
C ALA A 17 5.23 -2.58 4.99
N LEU A 18 4.35 -1.86 4.29
CA LEU A 18 4.37 -0.40 4.21
C LEU A 18 4.01 0.25 5.56
N GLU A 19 3.02 -0.30 6.26
CA GLU A 19 2.63 0.12 7.61
C GLU A 19 3.81 0.01 8.59
N ASP A 20 4.49 -1.14 8.60
CA ASP A 20 5.64 -1.38 9.47
C ASP A 20 6.86 -0.53 9.09
N GLU A 21 7.19 -0.42 7.79
CA GLU A 21 8.38 0.33 7.33
C GLU A 21 8.24 1.84 7.57
N PHE A 22 7.05 2.40 7.33
CA PHE A 22 6.79 3.83 7.49
C PHE A 22 6.15 4.19 8.83
N GLY A 23 5.85 3.21 9.69
CA GLY A 23 5.21 3.41 10.98
C GLY A 23 3.83 4.07 10.86
N MET A 24 3.08 3.72 9.82
CA MET A 24 1.78 4.28 9.48
C MET A 24 0.68 3.22 9.52
N GLU A 25 -0.57 3.65 9.54
CA GLU A 25 -1.73 2.75 9.51
C GLU A 25 -2.55 3.09 8.26
N ILE A 26 -2.81 2.08 7.43
CA ILE A 26 -3.52 2.20 6.16
C ILE A 26 -4.89 1.54 6.34
N PRO A 27 -5.99 2.31 6.29
CA PRO A 27 -7.33 1.72 6.36
C PRO A 27 -7.58 0.72 5.23
N ASP A 28 -8.30 -0.36 5.51
CA ASP A 28 -8.66 -1.38 4.50
C ASP A 28 -9.30 -0.75 3.23
N GLU A 29 -10.15 0.27 3.40
CA GLU A 29 -10.79 0.98 2.27
C GLU A 29 -9.81 1.78 1.39
N GLU A 30 -8.66 2.16 1.93
CA GLU A 30 -7.56 2.81 1.20
C GLU A 30 -6.64 1.75 0.58
N ALA A 31 -6.34 0.70 1.35
CA ALA A 31 -5.57 -0.46 0.90
C ALA A 31 -6.17 -1.13 -0.34
N GLU A 32 -7.49 -1.31 -0.38
CA GLU A 32 -8.21 -1.86 -1.55
C GLU A 32 -8.06 -0.98 -2.81
N LYS A 33 -7.77 0.32 -2.67
CA LYS A 33 -7.56 1.24 -3.79
C LYS A 33 -6.10 1.24 -4.27
N ILE A 34 -5.17 0.73 -3.48
CA ILE A 34 -3.75 0.58 -3.82
C ILE A 34 -3.60 -0.68 -4.66
N THR A 35 -3.75 -0.52 -5.97
CA THR A 35 -3.68 -1.62 -6.96
C THR A 35 -2.37 -1.62 -7.75
N THR A 36 -1.53 -0.60 -7.54
CA THR A 36 -0.25 -0.40 -8.23
C THR A 36 0.82 0.07 -7.26
N VAL A 37 2.08 -0.24 -7.57
CA VAL A 37 3.23 0.22 -6.78
C VAL A 37 3.28 1.75 -6.74
N GLN A 38 2.91 2.43 -7.83
CA GLN A 38 2.86 3.89 -7.87
C GLN A 38 1.88 4.45 -6.83
N GLN A 39 0.67 3.87 -6.71
CA GLN A 39 -0.31 4.31 -5.71
C GLN A 39 0.19 4.10 -4.28
N ALA A 40 0.92 3.01 -4.02
CA ALA A 40 1.52 2.76 -2.71
C ALA A 40 2.56 3.84 -2.36
N ILE A 41 3.42 4.19 -3.32
CA ILE A 41 4.43 5.25 -3.16
C ILE A 41 3.76 6.61 -2.97
N ASP A 42 2.74 6.93 -3.77
CA ASP A 42 2.01 8.20 -3.67
C ASP A 42 1.33 8.32 -2.30
N TYR A 43 0.70 7.24 -1.82
CA TYR A 43 0.05 7.20 -0.52
C TYR A 43 1.06 7.36 0.62
N ALA A 44 2.16 6.62 0.58
CA ALA A 44 3.25 6.74 1.56
C ALA A 44 3.82 8.16 1.55
N THR A 45 4.09 8.75 0.39
CA THR A 45 4.65 10.11 0.29
C THR A 45 3.68 11.17 0.81
N ALA A 46 2.37 10.97 0.65
CA ALA A 46 1.34 11.89 1.16
C ALA A 46 1.15 11.83 2.68
N HIS A 47 1.43 10.68 3.31
CA HIS A 47 1.14 10.42 4.73
C HIS A 47 2.37 10.29 5.61
N VAL A 48 3.55 10.04 5.04
CA VAL A 48 4.83 10.13 5.74
C VAL A 48 5.06 11.59 6.09
N LYS A 49 4.85 11.92 7.37
CA LYS A 49 5.34 13.17 7.94
C LYS A 49 6.87 13.09 7.99
N ALA A 50 7.52 14.01 7.29
CA ALA A 50 8.95 14.27 7.45
C ALA A 50 9.33 14.55 8.91
#